data_AF-A0A0C2FM29-F1
#
_entry.id   AF-A0A0C2FM29-F1
#
_cell.length_a   1.000
_cell.length_b   1.000
_cell.length_c   1.000
_cell.angle_alpha   90.00
_cell.angle_beta   90.00
_cell.angle_gamma   90.00
#
_symmetry.space_group_name_H-M   'P 1'
#
loop_
_entity.id
_entity.type
_entity.pdbx_description
1 polymer ?
#
loop_
_entity_poly.entity_id
_entity_poly.type
_entity_poly.pdbx_seq_one_letter_code
_entity_poly.pdbx_strand_id
1 'polypeptide(L)'
;SWAVANLAQGGTAAQILTLLQDNAIPALCSALKQSNIDLLNNALETLYALLNTVATCCPERIDEVREAVEENDGLDHLERLQESESDKVYASAYRIISDFFSDPDNDEDQKAGGEENQPVQYSF
;
A
#
# COMPACT_ATOMS: atom_id res chain seq x y z
N SER A 1 -2.53 19.69 14.92
CA SER A 1 -3.14 18.69 14.02
C SER A 1 -4.41 19.24 13.41
N TRP A 2 -4.33 19.78 12.18
CA TRP A 2 -5.48 20.20 11.35
C TRP A 2 -5.11 20.42 9.88
N ALA A 3 -3.89 20.08 9.44
CA ALA A 3 -3.49 20.16 8.04
C ALA A 3 -3.86 18.89 7.25
N VAL A 4 -3.99 17.75 7.93
CA VAL A 4 -4.23 16.44 7.28
C VAL A 4 -5.73 16.20 7.00
N ALA A 5 -6.63 16.82 7.78
CA ALA A 5 -8.07 16.54 7.69
C ALA A 5 -8.78 17.21 6.49
N ASN A 6 -8.18 18.24 5.87
CA ASN A 6 -8.74 18.89 4.68
C ASN A 6 -8.18 18.36 3.35
N LEU A 7 -7.18 17.47 3.39
CA LEU A 7 -6.60 16.84 2.19
C LEU A 7 -7.54 15.83 1.53
N ALA A 8 -8.53 15.31 2.28
CA ALA A 8 -9.44 14.28 1.79
C ALA A 8 -10.56 14.77 0.86
N GLN A 9 -10.85 16.09 0.79
CA GLN A 9 -12.03 16.60 0.05
C GLN A 9 -11.72 17.66 -1.00
N GLY A 10 -10.48 18.11 -1.14
CA GLY A 10 -10.15 19.17 -2.11
C GLY A 10 -8.68 19.53 -2.26
N GLY A 11 -7.75 18.68 -1.79
CA GLY A 11 -6.35 18.85 -2.14
C GLY A 11 -6.19 18.54 -3.62
N THR A 12 -5.97 19.56 -4.45
CA THR A 12 -5.76 19.38 -5.89
C THR A 12 -4.60 18.40 -6.06
N ALA A 13 -4.62 17.51 -7.05
CA ALA A 13 -3.49 16.62 -7.35
C ALA A 13 -2.12 17.33 -7.29
N ALA A 14 -2.10 18.63 -7.64
CA ALA A 14 -0.98 19.54 -7.46
C ALA A 14 -0.39 19.58 -6.03
N GLN A 15 -1.18 19.54 -4.96
CA GLN A 15 -0.70 19.52 -3.56
C GLN A 15 -0.03 18.19 -3.20
N ILE A 16 -0.58 17.08 -3.67
CA ILE A 16 0.02 15.74 -3.49
C ILE A 16 1.30 15.63 -4.34
N LEU A 17 1.32 16.23 -5.53
CA LEU A 17 2.51 16.34 -6.37
C LEU A 17 3.57 17.30 -5.82
N THR A 18 3.19 18.34 -5.05
CA THR A 18 4.18 19.15 -4.31
C THR A 18 4.75 18.42 -3.11
N LEU A 19 4.02 17.49 -2.47
CA LEU A 19 4.62 16.62 -1.44
C LEU A 19 5.76 15.76 -2.00
N LEU A 20 5.65 15.34 -3.27
CA LEU A 20 6.72 14.64 -3.99
C LEU A 20 8.02 15.47 -4.13
N GLN A 21 7.98 16.80 -3.99
CA GLN A 21 9.15 17.65 -4.22
C GLN A 21 10.14 17.71 -3.02
N ASP A 22 9.75 17.26 -1.82
CA ASP A 22 10.55 17.42 -0.59
C ASP A 22 10.84 16.10 0.16
N ASN A 23 11.34 15.06 -0.52
CA ASN A 23 11.71 13.77 0.13
C ASN A 23 10.56 13.11 0.93
N ALA A 24 9.30 13.32 0.53
CA ALA A 24 8.16 12.73 1.23
C ALA A 24 8.18 11.19 1.22
N ILE A 25 8.68 10.57 0.16
CA ILE A 25 8.78 9.11 0.05
C ILE A 25 9.74 8.52 1.10
N PRO A 26 11.02 8.95 1.20
CA PRO A 26 11.91 8.52 2.28
C PRO A 26 11.31 8.70 3.68
N ALA A 27 10.63 9.82 3.94
CA ALA A 27 9.99 10.08 5.23
C ALA A 27 8.82 9.11 5.51
N LEU A 28 8.01 8.79 4.50
CA LEU A 28 6.92 7.82 4.60
C LEU A 28 7.46 6.41 4.80
N CYS A 29 8.48 5.99 4.04
CA CYS A 29 9.14 4.69 4.23
C CYS A 29 9.75 4.57 5.63
N SER A 30 10.34 5.65 6.17
CA SER A 30 10.81 5.67 7.56
C SER A 30 9.67 5.60 8.58
N ALA A 31 8.47 6.09 8.25
CA ALA A 31 7.30 5.98 9.13
C ALA A 31 6.74 4.55 9.18
N LEU A 32 6.89 3.76 8.12
CA LEU A 32 6.52 2.33 8.10
C LEU A 32 7.35 1.49 9.09
N LYS A 33 8.54 1.97 9.48
CA LYS A 33 9.42 1.32 10.47
C LYS A 33 8.96 1.53 11.93
N GLN A 34 7.92 2.33 12.16
CA GLN A 34 7.48 2.69 13.52
C GLN A 34 6.64 1.60 14.17
N SER A 35 6.80 1.41 15.48
CA SER A 35 6.07 0.42 16.28
C SER A 35 4.69 0.91 16.78
N ASN A 36 4.37 2.19 16.62
CA ASN A 36 3.06 2.72 17.01
C ASN A 36 2.04 2.43 15.90
N ILE A 37 1.05 1.59 16.21
CA ILE A 37 0.03 1.12 15.27
C ILE A 37 -0.81 2.25 14.67
N ASP A 38 -1.13 3.31 15.44
CA ASP A 38 -1.93 4.42 14.91
C ASP A 38 -1.13 5.27 13.91
N LEU A 39 0.14 5.54 14.22
CA LEU A 39 1.03 6.25 13.30
C LEU A 39 1.35 5.42 12.05
N LEU A 40 1.53 4.11 12.22
CA LEU A 40 1.76 3.17 11.13
C LEU A 40 0.55 3.10 10.19
N ASN A 41 -0.67 2.96 10.73
CA ASN A 41 -1.89 3.00 9.94
C ASN A 41 -2.02 4.33 9.19
N ASN A 42 -1.74 5.45 9.85
CA ASN A 42 -1.77 6.76 9.19
C ASN A 42 -0.72 6.86 8.06
N ALA A 43 0.47 6.29 8.25
CA ALA A 43 1.51 6.24 7.22
C ALA A 43 1.10 5.38 6.01
N LEU A 44 0.52 4.21 6.25
CA LEU A 44 0.00 3.32 5.20
C LEU A 44 -1.11 4.00 4.39
N GLU A 45 -2.09 4.63 5.05
CA GLU A 45 -3.15 5.37 4.36
C GLU A 45 -2.60 6.56 3.54
N THR A 46 -1.59 7.24 4.06
CA THR A 46 -0.94 8.36 3.36
C THR A 46 -0.19 7.86 2.13
N LEU A 47 0.53 6.74 2.24
CA LEU A 47 1.25 6.13 1.11
C LEU A 47 0.27 5.66 0.03
N TYR A 48 -0.83 4.99 0.42
CA TYR A 48 -1.87 4.57 -0.51
C TYR A 48 -2.49 5.76 -1.27
N ALA A 49 -2.86 6.82 -0.54
CA ALA A 49 -3.45 8.00 -1.15
C ALA A 49 -2.49 8.71 -2.13
N LEU A 50 -1.20 8.74 -1.81
CA LEU A 50 -0.16 9.27 -2.69
C LEU A 50 -0.06 8.46 -3.98
N LEU A 51 0.13 7.13 -3.86
CA LEU A 51 0.24 6.23 -5.01
C LEU A 51 -1.01 6.29 -5.89
N ASN A 52 -2.20 6.23 -5.29
CA ASN A 52 -3.47 6.31 -6.02
C ASN A 52 -3.65 7.65 -6.77
N THR A 53 -3.25 8.76 -6.14
CA THR A 53 -3.33 10.08 -6.79
C THR A 53 -2.36 10.19 -7.95
N VAL A 54 -1.13 9.70 -7.80
CA VAL A 54 -0.14 9.70 -8.90
C VAL A 54 -0.63 8.82 -10.03
N ALA A 55 -1.08 7.59 -9.73
CA ALA A 55 -1.63 6.67 -10.73
C ALA A 55 -2.83 7.26 -11.51
N THR A 56 -3.66 8.08 -10.85
CA THR A 56 -4.85 8.68 -11.47
C THR A 56 -4.54 9.99 -12.22
N CYS A 57 -3.67 10.84 -11.68
CA CYS A 57 -3.47 12.21 -12.18
C CYS A 57 -2.20 12.39 -13.00
N CYS A 58 -1.16 11.59 -12.75
CA CYS A 58 0.13 11.59 -13.44
C CYS A 58 0.63 10.15 -13.63
N PRO A 59 -0.11 9.29 -14.35
CA PRO A 59 0.25 7.89 -14.52
C PRO A 59 1.65 7.70 -15.10
N GLU A 60 2.14 8.63 -15.90
CA GLU A 60 3.50 8.61 -16.45
C GLU A 60 4.61 8.72 -15.40
N ARG A 61 4.27 9.12 -14.16
CA ARG A 61 5.21 9.25 -13.04
C ARG A 61 5.05 8.14 -12.00
N ILE A 62 4.11 7.21 -12.16
CA ILE A 62 3.88 6.16 -11.16
C ILE A 62 5.11 5.27 -10.98
N ASP A 63 5.82 4.99 -12.08
CA ASP A 63 7.01 4.16 -12.05
C ASP A 63 8.16 4.84 -11.30
N GLU A 64 8.35 6.16 -11.47
CA GLU A 64 9.31 6.95 -10.66
C GLU A 64 9.00 6.85 -9.16
N VAL A 65 7.71 6.86 -8.80
CA VAL A 65 7.27 6.81 -7.40
C VAL A 65 7.46 5.41 -6.82
N ARG A 66 7.16 4.36 -7.60
CA ARG A 66 7.40 2.96 -7.20
C ARG A 66 8.88 2.70 -6.97
N GLU A 67 9.73 3.11 -7.92
CA GLU A 67 11.19 2.99 -7.83
C GLU A 67 11.70 3.70 -6.57
N ALA A 68 11.25 4.94 -6.31
CA ALA A 68 11.63 5.66 -5.10
C ALA A 68 11.17 4.97 -3.80
N VAL A 69 10.02 4.28 -3.79
CA VAL A 69 9.56 3.49 -2.63
C VAL A 69 10.47 2.28 -2.42
N GLU A 70 10.83 1.56 -3.48
CA GLU A 70 11.73 0.41 -3.45
C GLU A 70 13.15 0.79 -2.99
N GLU A 71 13.72 1.87 -3.54
CA GLU A 71 15.04 2.38 -3.16
C GLU A 71 15.16 2.75 -1.66
N ASN A 72 14.02 3.00 -1.00
CA ASN A 72 13.94 3.37 0.41
C ASN A 72 13.46 2.22 1.31
N ASP A 73 13.62 0.96 0.87
CA ASP A 73 13.17 -0.28 1.52
C ASP A 73 11.64 -0.34 1.77
N GLY A 74 10.85 0.51 1.10
CA GLY A 74 9.43 0.65 1.37
C GLY A 74 8.64 -0.62 1.07
N LEU A 75 8.97 -1.28 -0.04
CA LEU A 75 8.34 -2.55 -0.43
C LEU A 75 8.65 -3.67 0.56
N ASP A 76 9.92 -3.87 0.92
CA ASP A 76 10.35 -4.83 1.96
C ASP A 76 9.61 -4.61 3.29
N HIS A 77 9.36 -3.36 3.65
CA HIS A 77 8.59 -3.03 4.85
C HIS A 77 7.12 -3.37 4.71
N LEU A 78 6.49 -3.08 3.56
CA LEU A 78 5.11 -3.46 3.31
C LEU A 78 4.92 -4.99 3.36
N GLU A 79 5.86 -5.76 2.81
CA GLU A 79 5.83 -7.23 2.87
C GLU A 79 5.88 -7.73 4.32
N ARG A 80 6.81 -7.22 5.14
CA ARG A 80 6.87 -7.57 6.57
C ARG A 80 5.62 -7.19 7.35
N LEU A 81 4.96 -6.09 6.98
CA LEU A 81 3.71 -5.67 7.60
C LEU A 81 2.54 -6.62 7.30
N GLN A 82 2.66 -7.50 6.30
CA GLN A 82 1.70 -8.59 6.08
C GLN A 82 1.80 -9.71 7.14
N GLU A 83 2.84 -9.74 7.97
CA GLU A 83 2.95 -10.66 9.11
C GLU A 83 2.43 -10.05 10.42
N SER A 84 1.90 -8.82 10.36
CA SER A 84 1.40 -8.09 11.53
C SER A 84 0.15 -8.75 12.12
N GLU A 85 0.09 -8.88 13.46
CA GLU A 85 -1.10 -9.34 14.19
C GLU A 85 -2.32 -8.41 14.05
N SER A 86 -2.11 -7.17 13.61
CA SER A 86 -3.19 -6.24 13.32
C SER A 86 -3.75 -6.46 11.92
N ASP A 87 -4.98 -6.98 11.84
CA ASP A 87 -5.72 -7.18 10.58
C ASP A 87 -5.78 -5.93 9.71
N LYS A 88 -5.86 -4.74 10.34
CA LYS A 88 -5.91 -3.47 9.62
C LYS A 88 -4.57 -3.17 8.94
N VAL A 89 -3.46 -3.36 9.64
CA VAL A 89 -2.11 -3.16 9.11
C VAL A 89 -1.85 -4.14 7.97
N TYR A 90 -2.18 -5.41 8.18
CA TYR A 90 -2.12 -6.44 7.14
C TYR A 90 -2.92 -6.03 5.89
N ALA A 91 -4.20 -5.70 6.06
CA ALA A 91 -5.08 -5.38 4.94
C ALA A 91 -4.62 -4.15 4.16
N SER A 92 -4.15 -3.10 4.85
CA SER A 92 -3.62 -1.90 4.20
C SER A 92 -2.32 -2.19 3.46
N ALA A 93 -1.39 -2.96 4.03
CA ALA A 93 -0.14 -3.33 3.37
C ALA A 93 -0.39 -4.23 2.14
N TYR A 94 -1.25 -5.24 2.29
CA TYR A 94 -1.68 -6.11 1.18
C TYR A 94 -2.29 -5.31 0.04
N ARG A 95 -3.19 -4.37 0.34
CA ARG A 95 -3.83 -3.52 -0.66
C ARG A 95 -2.82 -2.65 -1.42
N ILE A 96 -1.85 -2.06 -0.73
CA ILE A 96 -0.82 -1.23 -1.39
C ILE A 96 0.01 -2.09 -2.35
N ILE A 97 0.44 -3.27 -1.92
CA ILE A 97 1.22 -4.19 -2.77
C ILE A 97 0.38 -4.64 -3.97
N SER A 98 -0.84 -5.11 -3.74
CA SER A 98 -1.73 -5.60 -4.79
C SER A 98 -2.09 -4.53 -5.83
N ASP A 99 -2.36 -3.29 -5.40
CA ASP A 99 -2.82 -2.23 -6.31
C ASP A 99 -1.65 -1.58 -7.07
N PHE A 100 -0.42 -1.57 -6.50
CA PHE A 100 0.68 -0.77 -7.03
C PHE A 100 1.97 -1.53 -7.32
N PHE A 101 2.24 -2.68 -6.73
CA PHE A 101 3.53 -3.38 -6.86
C PHE A 101 3.41 -4.82 -7.41
N SER A 102 2.20 -5.37 -7.49
CA SER A 102 1.97 -6.63 -8.21
C SER A 102 2.08 -6.44 -9.72
N ASP A 103 2.82 -7.33 -10.37
CA ASP A 103 2.89 -7.39 -11.84
C ASP A 103 1.49 -7.72 -12.40
N PRO A 104 0.95 -6.92 -13.34
CA PRO A 104 -0.37 -7.16 -13.92
C PRO A 104 -0.46 -8.45 -14.75
N ASP A 105 0.67 -9.11 -15.03
CA ASP A 105 0.75 -10.40 -15.73
C ASP A 105 0.81 -11.61 -14.77
N ASN A 106 0.79 -11.41 -13.45
CA ASN A 106 0.94 -12.50 -12.46
C ASN A 106 -0.33 -12.75 -11.61
N ASP A 107 -1.47 -12.15 -11.98
CA ASP A 107 -2.79 -12.26 -11.33
C ASP A 107 -3.49 -13.63 -11.57
N GLU A 108 -2.77 -14.76 -11.50
CA GLU A 108 -3.38 -16.10 -11.51
C GLU A 108 -3.28 -16.88 -10.18
N ASP A 109 -2.50 -16.44 -9.18
CA ASP A 109 -2.13 -17.34 -8.06
C ASP A 109 -2.47 -16.88 -6.62
N GLN A 110 -3.52 -16.07 -6.43
CA GLN A 110 -4.00 -15.79 -5.05
C GLN A 110 -5.52 -15.91 -4.86
N LYS A 111 -6.00 -17.13 -5.10
CA LYS A 111 -7.15 -17.70 -4.38
C LYS A 111 -6.80 -19.08 -3.81
N ALA A 112 -5.80 -19.15 -2.93
CA ALA A 112 -5.57 -20.30 -2.07
C ALA A 112 -5.99 -19.96 -0.63
N GLY A 113 -7.28 -20.10 -0.34
CA GLY A 113 -7.84 -19.88 0.99
C GLY A 113 -9.32 -20.26 1.05
N GLY A 114 -9.61 -21.55 1.18
CA GLY A 114 -10.98 -22.05 1.31
C GLY A 114 -11.08 -23.57 1.34
N GLU A 115 -10.76 -24.14 2.50
CA GLU A 115 -11.36 -25.35 3.09
C GLU A 115 -11.25 -26.71 2.36
N GLU A 116 -10.42 -27.57 2.97
CA GLU A 116 -10.44 -29.02 2.90
C GLU A 116 -11.87 -29.58 3.07
N ASN A 117 -12.42 -30.22 2.04
CA ASN A 117 -13.56 -31.13 2.21
C ASN A 117 -13.38 -32.38 1.35
N GLN A 118 -13.30 -33.52 2.04
CA GLN A 118 -12.98 -34.84 1.52
C GLN A 118 -13.97 -35.29 0.44
N PRO A 119 -13.53 -36.03 -0.61
CA PRO A 119 -14.48 -36.60 -1.56
C PRO A 119 -15.26 -37.74 -0.90
N VAL A 120 -16.55 -37.51 -0.68
CA VAL A 120 -17.50 -38.55 -0.23
C VAL A 120 -17.66 -39.55 -1.38
N GLN A 121 -17.09 -40.74 -1.23
CA GLN A 121 -17.25 -41.86 -2.16
C GLN A 121 -18.68 -42.42 -2.03
N TYR A 122 -19.49 -42.29 -3.10
CA TYR A 122 -20.73 -43.05 -3.24
C TYR A 122 -20.45 -44.34 -4.02
N SER A 123 -20.66 -45.49 -3.39
CA SER A 123 -20.71 -46.79 -4.06
C SER A 123 -22.15 -47.08 -4.51
N PHE A 124 -22.31 -47.54 -5.75
CA PHE A 124 -23.52 -48.20 -6.26
C PHE A 124 -23.51 -49.70 -5.92
#